data_AF-A0A7S2Q1T8-F1
#
_entry.id   AF-A0A7S2Q1T8-F1
#
_cell.length_a   1.000
_cell.length_b   1.000
_cell.length_c   1.000
_cell.angle_alpha   90.00
_cell.angle_beta   90.00
_cell.angle_gamma   90.00
#
_symmetry.space_group_name_H-M   'P 1'
#
loop_
_entity.id
_entity.type
_entity.pdbx_description
1 polymer ?
#
loop_
_entity_poly.entity_id
_entity_poly.type
_entity_poly.pdbx_seq_one_letter_code
_entity_poly.pdbx_strand_id
1 'polypeptide(L)'
;GDPLALDGDAACPSLLQVEASGHAKSRQPIPLLAKLAFGYTVPGPATCGKVFDIHVAVRELLYVHVPKAAGTTIKAALGIPMIRGTNHCPASAFRAARPAAFPRVARVASVRHPWSRAVSLWAFCLGTAGCRDAYAVPHNFSAYVAQLEAVAAQGRLNDFAQYAPQAVLLFDEPGETLLVPHLVRTESLQEDWQGLRGKLRGL
;
A
#
# COMPACT_ATOMS: atom_id res chain seq x y z
N GLY A 1 32.52 -39.11 -21.94
CA GLY A 1 31.32 -39.96 -22.01
C GLY A 1 30.30 -39.33 -21.12
N ASP A 2 29.37 -38.62 -21.74
CA ASP A 2 28.15 -38.02 -21.20
C ASP A 2 27.12 -39.14 -20.87
N PRO A 3 25.88 -38.87 -20.42
CA PRO A 3 25.45 -38.41 -19.10
C PRO A 3 24.39 -39.36 -18.46
N LEU A 4 23.99 -39.01 -17.24
CA LEU A 4 22.76 -39.49 -16.59
C LEU A 4 21.52 -39.03 -17.38
N ALA A 5 20.83 -40.00 -17.99
CA ALA A 5 19.51 -39.84 -18.55
C ALA A 5 18.45 -39.86 -17.43
N LEU A 6 17.59 -38.85 -17.40
CA LEU A 6 16.25 -38.92 -16.85
C LEU A 6 15.32 -38.16 -17.80
N ASP A 7 14.75 -38.92 -18.75
CA ASP A 7 13.54 -38.55 -19.48
C ASP A 7 12.32 -38.75 -18.59
N GLY A 8 11.29 -37.91 -18.78
CA GLY A 8 9.94 -38.25 -18.35
C GLY A 8 9.02 -37.07 -18.05
N ASP A 9 8.53 -36.41 -19.11
CA ASP A 9 7.32 -35.61 -19.09
C ASP A 9 6.13 -36.34 -18.43
N ALA A 10 5.42 -35.66 -17.51
CA ALA A 10 4.01 -35.96 -17.23
C ALA A 10 3.30 -34.75 -16.59
N ALA A 11 2.54 -34.07 -17.45
CA ALA A 11 1.31 -33.32 -17.23
C ALA A 11 0.85 -32.98 -15.78
N CYS A 12 0.65 -31.68 -15.56
CA CYS A 12 -0.10 -31.11 -14.45
C CYS A 12 -1.61 -31.39 -14.63
N PRO A 13 -2.31 -32.10 -13.72
CA PRO A 13 -3.74 -32.35 -13.86
C PRO A 13 -4.58 -31.15 -13.42
N SER A 14 -5.71 -31.04 -14.10
CA SER A 14 -6.70 -29.97 -14.17
C SER A 14 -7.48 -29.66 -12.88
N LEU A 15 -7.85 -28.38 -12.77
CA LEU A 15 -9.15 -27.86 -12.29
C LEU A 15 -9.91 -28.72 -11.26
N LEU A 16 -9.76 -28.38 -9.98
CA LEU A 16 -10.79 -28.66 -8.99
C LEU A 16 -11.80 -27.52 -8.95
N GLN A 17 -13.00 -27.85 -9.42
CA GLN A 17 -14.23 -27.09 -9.19
C GLN A 17 -14.47 -26.94 -7.69
N VAL A 18 -14.72 -25.71 -7.24
CA VAL A 18 -15.37 -25.46 -5.95
C VAL A 18 -16.72 -24.85 -6.25
N GLU A 19 -17.77 -25.63 -5.99
CA GLU A 19 -19.17 -25.23 -6.11
C GLU A 19 -19.48 -24.10 -5.12
N ALA A 20 -20.11 -23.04 -5.64
CA ALA A 20 -20.57 -21.91 -4.85
C ALA A 20 -21.93 -22.25 -4.20
N SER A 21 -21.91 -22.70 -2.94
CA SER A 21 -23.11 -22.71 -2.10
C SER A 21 -23.38 -21.28 -1.60
N GLY A 22 -24.51 -20.72 -2.02
CA GLY A 22 -24.88 -19.33 -1.80
C GLY A 22 -25.07 -18.94 -0.34
N HIS A 23 -24.74 -17.67 -0.04
CA HIS A 23 -25.36 -16.84 0.99
C HIS A 23 -25.37 -15.40 0.47
N ALA A 24 -26.50 -14.98 -0.07
CA ALA A 24 -26.71 -13.62 -0.54
C ALA A 24 -26.78 -12.65 0.65
N LYS A 25 -25.66 -12.00 0.98
CA LYS A 25 -25.68 -10.78 1.80
C LYS A 25 -25.82 -9.57 0.88
N SER A 26 -26.98 -8.92 0.99
CA SER A 26 -27.31 -7.61 0.44
C SER A 26 -26.10 -6.67 0.47
N ARG A 27 -25.47 -6.48 -0.70
CA ARG A 27 -24.43 -5.48 -0.93
C ARG A 27 -25.14 -4.19 -1.32
N GLN A 28 -25.22 -3.26 -0.38
CA GLN A 28 -25.50 -1.86 -0.70
C GLN A 28 -24.51 -1.42 -1.80
N PRO A 29 -24.96 -0.77 -2.88
CA PRO A 29 -24.09 -0.36 -3.97
C PRO A 29 -23.12 0.71 -3.46
N ILE A 30 -21.86 0.33 -3.32
CA ILE A 30 -20.76 1.30 -3.20
C ILE A 30 -20.79 2.10 -4.51
N PRO A 31 -20.83 3.45 -4.46
CA PRO A 31 -20.89 4.27 -5.66
C PRO A 31 -19.77 3.89 -6.63
N LEU A 32 -20.13 3.80 -7.91
CA LEU A 32 -19.30 3.35 -9.04
C LEU A 32 -17.93 4.08 -9.16
N LEU A 33 -17.79 5.25 -8.51
CA LEU A 33 -16.55 6.01 -8.39
C LEU A 33 -15.48 5.32 -7.53
N ALA A 34 -15.84 4.38 -6.64
CA ALA A 34 -14.86 3.62 -5.85
C ALA A 34 -14.18 2.49 -6.66
N LYS A 35 -14.67 2.18 -7.86
CA LYS A 35 -14.13 1.12 -8.72
C LYS A 35 -13.31 1.62 -9.92
N LEU A 36 -13.28 2.93 -10.18
CA LEU A 36 -12.84 3.46 -11.46
C LEU A 36 -11.47 4.13 -11.51
N ALA A 37 -10.55 3.86 -10.58
CA ALA A 37 -9.19 4.38 -10.80
C ALA A 37 -8.02 3.47 -10.39
N PHE A 38 -8.09 2.67 -9.31
CA PHE A 38 -6.90 1.91 -8.86
C PHE A 38 -7.30 0.56 -8.26
N GLY A 39 -6.93 -0.54 -8.93
CA GLY A 39 -7.36 -1.92 -8.68
C GLY A 39 -7.09 -2.60 -7.32
N TYR A 40 -6.63 -1.92 -6.25
CA TYR A 40 -6.56 -2.58 -4.93
C TYR A 40 -7.91 -2.51 -4.25
N THR A 41 -8.18 -3.52 -3.43
CA THR A 41 -9.22 -3.38 -2.41
C THR A 41 -8.75 -2.39 -1.36
N VAL A 42 -9.07 -1.12 -1.56
CA VAL A 42 -8.93 -0.06 -0.56
C VAL A 42 -9.68 -0.52 0.70
N PRO A 43 -9.08 -0.44 1.91
CA PRO A 43 -9.86 -0.69 3.11
C PRO A 43 -11.09 0.22 3.12
N GLY A 44 -12.26 -0.34 3.41
CA GLY A 44 -13.50 0.43 3.35
C GLY A 44 -13.51 1.64 4.31
N PRO A 45 -14.42 2.62 4.13
CA PRO A 45 -14.48 3.82 4.95
C PRO A 45 -14.55 3.57 6.46
N ALA A 46 -15.21 2.51 6.90
CA ALA A 46 -15.26 2.12 8.30
C ALA A 46 -13.86 1.77 8.86
N THR A 47 -13.03 1.09 8.08
CA THR A 47 -11.67 0.72 8.46
C THR A 47 -10.76 1.94 8.50
N CYS A 48 -10.79 2.77 7.45
CA CYS A 48 -9.97 3.98 7.42
C CYS A 48 -10.42 5.01 8.47
N GLY A 49 -11.71 5.10 8.78
CA GLY A 49 -12.22 5.93 9.88
C GLY A 49 -11.65 5.52 11.24
N LYS A 50 -11.61 4.22 11.55
CA LYS A 50 -11.00 3.73 12.80
C LYS A 50 -9.51 4.07 12.89
N VAL A 51 -8.77 3.89 11.79
CA VAL A 51 -7.35 4.24 11.74
C VAL A 51 -7.14 5.74 11.92
N PHE A 52 -8.00 6.57 11.30
CA PHE A 52 -7.98 8.03 11.49
C PHE A 52 -8.16 8.39 12.96
N ASP A 53 -9.19 7.85 13.61
CA ASP A 53 -9.52 8.17 15.00
C ASP A 53 -8.37 7.79 15.94
N ILE A 54 -7.72 6.64 15.70
CA ILE A 54 -6.55 6.21 16.48
C ILE A 54 -5.36 7.17 16.29
N HIS A 55 -5.06 7.56 15.05
CA HIS A 55 -3.93 8.47 14.80
C HIS A 55 -4.15 9.82 15.48
N VAL A 56 -5.36 10.37 15.38
CA VAL A 56 -5.73 11.66 15.99
C VAL A 56 -5.74 11.56 17.52
N ALA A 57 -6.27 10.48 18.10
CA ALA A 57 -6.27 10.31 19.56
C ALA A 57 -4.85 10.20 20.14
N VAL A 58 -3.89 9.66 19.38
CA VAL A 58 -2.52 9.41 19.87
C VAL A 58 -1.59 10.60 19.62
N ARG A 59 -1.76 11.34 18.51
CA ARG A 59 -0.84 12.43 18.10
C ARG A 59 -1.49 13.65 17.45
N GLU A 60 -2.81 13.77 17.48
CA GLU A 60 -3.55 14.89 16.87
C GLU A 60 -3.21 15.13 15.39
N LEU A 61 -2.74 14.07 14.72
CA LEU A 61 -2.31 14.08 13.33
C LEU A 61 -2.76 12.80 12.64
N LEU A 62 -2.78 12.84 11.32
CA LEU A 62 -2.98 11.68 10.46
C LEU A 62 -1.68 11.36 9.73
N TYR A 63 -1.10 10.20 10.02
CA TYR A 63 -0.01 9.64 9.23
C TYR A 63 -0.54 8.70 8.12
N VAL A 64 -0.38 9.10 6.85
CA VAL A 64 -0.71 8.25 5.68
C VAL A 64 0.50 7.39 5.35
N HIS A 65 0.36 6.08 5.59
CA HIS A 65 1.46 5.14 5.46
C HIS A 65 1.62 4.66 4.01
N VAL A 66 2.72 5.06 3.39
CA VAL A 66 3.15 4.55 2.08
C VAL A 66 4.02 3.31 2.28
N PRO A 67 3.68 2.16 1.65
CA PRO A 67 4.47 0.94 1.80
C PRO A 67 5.93 1.14 1.38
N LYS A 68 6.83 0.58 2.20
CA LYS A 68 8.28 0.56 2.00
C LYS A 68 8.97 1.94 2.00
N ALA A 69 8.30 2.96 2.54
CA ALA A 69 8.84 4.30 2.77
C ALA A 69 9.05 4.58 4.27
N ALA A 70 9.73 3.67 5.00
CA ALA A 70 10.04 3.81 6.43
C ALA A 70 8.83 3.98 7.39
N GLY A 71 7.61 3.63 6.96
CA GLY A 71 6.43 3.95 7.76
C GLY A 71 6.26 3.18 9.06
N THR A 72 6.92 2.02 9.24
CA THR A 72 6.99 1.35 10.54
C THR A 72 7.80 2.17 11.54
N THR A 73 8.96 2.68 11.13
CA THR A 73 9.83 3.52 11.95
C THR A 73 9.13 4.81 12.35
N ILE A 74 8.46 5.48 11.40
CA ILE A 74 7.74 6.73 11.68
C ILE A 74 6.56 6.50 12.62
N LYS A 75 5.77 5.44 12.42
CA LYS A 75 4.69 5.09 13.35
C LYS A 75 5.22 4.85 14.77
N ALA A 76 6.31 4.10 14.91
CA ALA A 76 6.95 3.87 16.20
C ALA A 76 7.41 5.19 16.85
N ALA A 77 8.06 6.09 16.10
CA ALA A 77 8.49 7.40 16.60
C ALA A 77 7.30 8.30 17.02
N LEU A 78 6.18 8.16 16.33
CA LEU A 78 4.92 8.84 16.66
C LEU A 78 4.11 8.11 17.73
N GLY A 79 4.53 6.94 18.22
CA GLY A 79 3.72 6.13 19.14
C GLY A 79 2.40 5.61 18.55
N ILE A 80 2.24 5.68 17.23
CA ILE A 80 1.04 5.18 16.53
C ILE A 80 1.13 3.65 16.46
N PRO A 81 0.12 2.90 16.93
CA PRO A 81 0.17 1.44 16.91
C PRO A 81 0.15 0.88 15.48
N MET A 82 0.85 -0.24 15.29
CA MET A 82 0.79 -0.99 14.05
C MET A 82 -0.48 -1.85 14.02
N ILE A 83 -1.48 -1.44 13.24
CA ILE A 83 -2.75 -2.17 13.11
C ILE A 83 -2.64 -3.11 11.91
N ARG A 84 -2.68 -4.43 12.14
CA ARG A 84 -2.60 -5.41 11.05
C ARG A 84 -3.83 -5.27 10.13
N GLY A 85 -3.61 -5.38 8.81
CA GLY A 85 -4.69 -5.36 7.82
C GLY A 85 -5.28 -3.99 7.45
N THR A 86 -4.84 -2.89 8.08
CA THR A 86 -5.42 -1.54 7.85
C THR A 86 -4.37 -0.48 7.51
N ASN A 87 -3.12 -0.89 7.29
CA ASN A 87 -1.98 0.03 7.23
C ASN A 87 -1.88 0.86 5.95
N HIS A 88 -2.72 0.66 4.93
CA HIS A 88 -2.52 1.23 3.60
C HIS A 88 -3.77 1.95 3.06
N CYS A 89 -4.50 2.63 3.95
CA CYS A 89 -5.56 3.55 3.55
C CYS A 89 -4.97 4.76 2.79
N PRO A 90 -5.49 5.09 1.59
CA PRO A 90 -5.15 6.32 0.90
C PRO A 90 -5.74 7.53 1.63
N ALA A 91 -5.15 8.71 1.39
CA ALA A 91 -5.63 9.98 1.93
C ALA A 91 -7.11 10.26 1.55
N SER A 92 -7.52 9.91 0.33
CA SER A 92 -8.90 10.06 -0.14
C SER A 92 -9.89 9.21 0.68
N ALA A 93 -9.53 8.00 1.09
CA ALA A 93 -10.38 7.15 1.94
C ALA A 93 -10.52 7.70 3.37
N PHE A 94 -9.45 8.30 3.92
CA PHE A 94 -9.54 9.01 5.20
C PHE A 94 -10.47 10.24 5.10
N ARG A 95 -10.35 11.01 4.03
CA ARG A 95 -11.23 12.16 3.76
C ARG A 95 -12.69 11.73 3.64
N ALA A 96 -12.97 10.67 2.88
CA ALA A 96 -14.31 10.12 2.75
C ALA A 96 -14.88 9.60 4.08
N ALA A 97 -14.04 8.99 4.92
CA ALA A 97 -14.46 8.48 6.23
C ALA A 97 -14.72 9.58 7.27
N ARG A 98 -14.01 10.72 7.19
CA ARG A 98 -14.05 11.80 8.18
C ARG A 98 -14.04 13.19 7.50
N PRO A 99 -15.03 13.53 6.66
CA PRO A 99 -14.98 14.71 5.80
C PRO A 99 -14.86 16.03 6.57
N ALA A 100 -15.52 16.15 7.72
CA ALA A 100 -15.46 17.36 8.55
C ALA A 100 -14.15 17.50 9.35
N ALA A 101 -13.55 16.39 9.79
CA ALA A 101 -12.35 16.39 10.62
C ALA A 101 -11.06 16.37 9.80
N PHE A 102 -11.05 15.68 8.66
CA PHE A 102 -9.89 15.52 7.78
C PHE A 102 -9.16 16.84 7.44
N PRO A 103 -9.83 17.94 7.04
CA PRO A 103 -9.13 19.18 6.73
C PRO A 103 -8.53 19.88 7.95
N ARG A 104 -8.99 19.56 9.17
CA ARG A 104 -8.58 20.21 10.43
C ARG A 104 -7.39 19.53 11.10
N VAL A 105 -7.04 18.33 10.65
CA VAL A 105 -5.96 17.52 11.23
C VAL A 105 -4.70 17.67 10.40
N ALA A 106 -3.55 17.78 11.07
CA ALA A 106 -2.24 17.76 10.43
C ALA A 106 -2.04 16.42 9.70
N ARG A 107 -1.70 16.45 8.41
CA ARG A 107 -1.59 15.25 7.56
C ARG A 107 -0.16 15.08 7.08
N VAL A 108 0.44 13.95 7.42
CA VAL A 108 1.85 13.65 7.14
C VAL A 108 1.96 12.32 6.40
N ALA A 109 2.90 12.21 5.46
CA ALA A 109 3.32 10.93 4.92
C ALA A 109 4.83 10.91 4.75
N SER A 110 5.38 9.70 4.63
CA SER A 110 6.72 9.51 4.12
C SER A 110 6.69 8.91 2.72
N VAL A 111 7.59 9.40 1.88
CA VAL A 111 7.79 8.91 0.52
C VAL A 111 9.22 8.41 0.36
N ARG A 112 9.45 7.70 -0.74
CA ARG A 112 10.77 7.15 -1.08
C ARG A 112 11.01 7.27 -2.57
N HIS A 113 12.26 7.37 -2.99
CA HIS A 113 12.60 7.27 -4.40
C HIS A 113 12.01 5.98 -5.01
N PRO A 114 11.32 6.02 -6.17
CA PRO A 114 10.59 4.87 -6.70
C PRO A 114 11.44 3.60 -6.87
N TRP A 115 12.68 3.73 -7.38
CA TRP A 115 13.58 2.59 -7.53
C TRP A 115 14.02 2.01 -6.20
N SER A 116 14.36 2.86 -5.23
CA SER A 116 14.75 2.43 -3.88
C SER A 116 13.60 1.73 -3.16
N ARG A 117 12.36 2.19 -3.39
CA ARG A 117 11.14 1.54 -2.92
C ARG A 117 10.94 0.17 -3.57
N ALA A 118 11.15 0.05 -4.88
CA ALA A 118 11.02 -1.20 -5.62
C ALA A 118 12.03 -2.26 -5.13
N VAL A 119 13.30 -1.89 -4.96
CA VAL A 119 14.33 -2.77 -4.37
C VAL A 119 13.94 -3.22 -2.97
N SER A 120 13.44 -2.30 -2.14
CA SER A 120 13.01 -2.63 -0.77
C SER A 120 11.79 -3.57 -0.73
N LEU A 121 10.86 -3.43 -1.68
CA LEU A 121 9.73 -4.34 -1.82
C LEU A 121 10.20 -5.72 -2.28
N TRP A 122 11.05 -5.77 -3.30
CA TRP A 122 11.66 -7.01 -3.80
C TRP A 122 12.36 -7.78 -2.69
N ALA A 123 13.28 -7.14 -1.95
CA ALA A 123 13.99 -7.77 -0.84
C ALA A 123 13.03 -8.25 0.27
N PHE A 124 11.97 -7.49 0.55
CA PHE A 124 10.94 -7.91 1.50
C PHE A 124 10.17 -9.14 1.03
N CYS A 125 9.84 -9.21 -0.26
CA CYS A 125 9.14 -10.34 -0.84
C CYS A 125 9.98 -11.62 -0.89
N LEU A 126 11.30 -11.50 -1.10
CA LEU A 126 12.22 -12.65 -1.01
C LEU A 126 12.30 -13.20 0.41
N GLY A 127 12.32 -12.32 1.41
CA GLY A 127 12.50 -12.72 2.81
C GLY A 127 11.22 -13.13 3.55
N THR A 128 10.03 -12.93 2.99
CA THR A 128 8.78 -13.12 3.72
C THR A 128 7.72 -13.86 2.91
N ALA A 129 6.81 -14.54 3.60
CA ALA A 129 5.58 -15.07 2.99
C ALA A 129 4.61 -13.99 2.52
N GLY A 130 4.81 -12.73 2.92
CA GLY A 130 3.87 -11.64 2.70
C GLY A 130 3.67 -11.21 1.23
N CYS A 131 4.49 -11.71 0.30
CA CYS A 131 4.27 -11.55 -1.14
C CYS A 131 3.96 -12.86 -1.86
N ARG A 132 3.96 -14.00 -1.16
CA ARG A 132 3.85 -15.34 -1.77
C ARG A 132 2.50 -15.59 -2.46
N ASP A 133 1.47 -14.86 -2.06
CA ASP A 133 0.12 -15.05 -2.61
C ASP A 133 -0.15 -14.25 -3.90
N ALA A 134 0.74 -13.31 -4.26
CA ALA A 134 0.51 -12.46 -5.43
C ALA A 134 1.24 -12.98 -6.67
N TYR A 135 2.54 -13.28 -6.56
CA TYR A 135 3.37 -13.77 -7.66
C TYR A 135 4.60 -14.52 -7.14
N ALA A 136 5.09 -15.53 -7.87
CA ALA A 136 6.42 -16.08 -7.62
C ALA A 136 7.43 -14.95 -7.86
N VAL A 137 8.12 -14.51 -6.80
CA VAL A 137 9.05 -13.37 -6.86
C VAL A 137 10.42 -13.85 -7.31
N PRO A 138 10.95 -13.33 -8.44
CA PRO A 138 12.28 -13.72 -8.91
C PRO A 138 13.38 -13.33 -7.93
N HIS A 139 14.35 -14.21 -7.73
CA HIS A 139 15.58 -13.94 -6.97
C HIS A 139 16.51 -12.92 -7.66
N ASN A 140 16.19 -12.48 -8.87
CA ASN A 140 16.91 -11.45 -9.61
C ASN A 140 16.05 -10.18 -9.71
N PHE A 141 16.62 -9.02 -9.37
CA PHE A 141 15.89 -7.75 -9.37
C PHE A 141 15.43 -7.31 -10.76
N SER A 142 16.23 -7.53 -11.80
CA SER A 142 15.85 -7.22 -13.19
C SER A 142 14.64 -8.04 -13.64
N ALA A 143 14.63 -9.34 -13.34
CA ALA A 143 13.48 -10.20 -13.62
C ALA A 143 12.23 -9.79 -12.82
N TYR A 144 12.41 -9.34 -11.57
CA TYR A 144 11.32 -8.77 -10.77
C TYR A 144 10.76 -7.48 -11.39
N VAL A 145 11.61 -6.60 -11.94
CA VAL A 145 11.15 -5.38 -12.64
C VAL A 145 10.36 -5.75 -13.89
N ALA A 146 10.85 -6.66 -14.73
CA ALA A 146 10.12 -7.13 -15.91
C ALA A 146 8.75 -7.74 -15.54
N GLN A 147 8.68 -8.45 -14.42
CA GLN A 147 7.40 -8.95 -13.89
C GLN A 147 6.46 -7.81 -13.46
N LEU A 148 6.95 -6.78 -12.76
CA LEU A 148 6.13 -5.61 -12.41
C LEU A 148 5.60 -4.89 -13.65
N GLU A 149 6.41 -4.77 -14.70
CA GLU A 149 5.98 -4.19 -15.98
C GLU A 149 4.89 -5.02 -16.63
N ALA A 150 5.01 -6.36 -16.64
CA ALA A 150 3.98 -7.25 -17.15
C ALA A 150 2.66 -7.14 -16.35
N VAL A 151 2.74 -7.03 -15.02
CA VAL A 151 1.57 -6.81 -14.15
C VAL A 151 0.96 -5.43 -14.40
N ALA A 152 1.79 -4.40 -14.61
CA ALA A 152 1.32 -3.06 -14.94
C ALA A 152 0.62 -3.01 -16.30
N ALA A 153 1.14 -3.70 -17.31
CA ALA A 153 0.52 -3.82 -18.63
C ALA A 153 -0.86 -4.48 -18.59
N GLN A 154 -1.13 -5.30 -17.57
CA GLN A 154 -2.46 -5.89 -17.31
C GLN A 154 -3.40 -4.94 -16.53
N GLY A 155 -2.95 -3.75 -16.14
CA GLY A 155 -3.71 -2.83 -15.29
C GLY A 155 -3.76 -3.24 -13.81
N ARG A 156 -2.91 -4.20 -13.41
CA ARG A 156 -3.00 -4.91 -12.11
C ARG A 156 -1.96 -4.47 -11.09
N LEU A 157 -1.11 -3.50 -11.43
CA LEU A 157 -0.09 -2.99 -10.49
C LEU A 157 -0.72 -2.43 -9.21
N ASN A 158 -1.97 -2.01 -9.31
CA ASN A 158 -2.71 -1.49 -8.17
C ASN A 158 -3.39 -2.57 -7.35
N ASP A 159 -3.42 -3.86 -7.73
CA ASP A 159 -4.16 -4.92 -7.01
C ASP A 159 -3.75 -5.04 -5.53
N PHE A 160 -2.49 -4.68 -5.22
CA PHE A 160 -1.99 -4.61 -3.86
C PHE A 160 -1.33 -3.25 -3.60
N ALA A 161 -1.67 -2.64 -2.47
CA ALA A 161 -1.18 -1.31 -2.10
C ALA A 161 0.37 -1.20 -2.06
N GLN A 162 1.06 -2.32 -1.82
CA GLN A 162 2.52 -2.38 -1.86
C GLN A 162 3.12 -2.11 -3.24
N TYR A 163 2.42 -2.47 -4.32
CA TYR A 163 2.84 -2.25 -5.70
C TYR A 163 2.31 -0.93 -6.27
N ALA A 164 1.19 -0.42 -5.74
CA ALA A 164 0.58 0.83 -6.17
C ALA A 164 1.61 2.00 -6.17
N PRO A 165 1.55 2.91 -7.16
CA PRO A 165 2.33 4.15 -7.14
C PRO A 165 2.03 4.96 -5.87
N GLN A 166 3.04 5.62 -5.31
CA GLN A 166 2.88 6.38 -4.06
C GLN A 166 1.85 7.50 -4.20
N ALA A 167 1.73 8.10 -5.39
CA ALA A 167 0.76 9.14 -5.69
C ALA A 167 -0.71 8.69 -5.44
N VAL A 168 -1.03 7.43 -5.70
CA VAL A 168 -2.37 6.85 -5.48
C VAL A 168 -2.79 6.92 -4.00
N LEU A 169 -1.82 6.94 -3.09
CA LEU A 169 -2.10 7.01 -1.65
C LEU A 169 -2.20 8.44 -1.12
N LEU A 170 -1.73 9.44 -1.88
CA LEU A 170 -1.49 10.79 -1.36
C LEU A 170 -2.36 11.86 -2.03
N PHE A 171 -2.85 11.59 -3.23
CA PHE A 171 -3.67 12.53 -4.01
C PHE A 171 -5.14 12.12 -3.98
N ASP A 172 -6.01 13.06 -4.35
CA ASP A 172 -7.43 12.80 -4.57
C ASP A 172 -7.64 11.96 -5.84
N GLU A 173 -7.10 12.46 -6.93
CA GLU A 173 -6.78 11.77 -8.16
C GLU A 173 -5.28 11.98 -8.45
N PRO A 174 -4.53 11.00 -9.00
CA PRO A 174 -3.10 11.16 -9.17
C PRO A 174 -2.74 12.39 -10.01
N GLY A 175 -1.93 13.28 -9.44
CA GLY A 175 -1.44 14.48 -10.11
C GLY A 175 -2.32 15.71 -9.95
N GLU A 176 -3.49 15.61 -9.33
CA GLU A 176 -4.36 16.77 -9.08
C GLU A 176 -4.04 17.46 -7.75
N THR A 177 -4.79 17.13 -6.70
CA THR A 177 -4.66 17.75 -5.38
C THR A 177 -3.93 16.83 -4.42
N LEU A 178 -2.79 17.29 -3.92
CA LEU A 178 -2.08 16.61 -2.84
C LEU A 178 -2.88 16.75 -1.53
N LEU A 179 -3.39 15.64 -1.01
CA LEU A 179 -4.19 15.62 0.22
C LEU A 179 -3.35 15.57 1.50
N VAL A 180 -2.04 15.33 1.36
CA VAL A 180 -1.07 15.21 2.45
C VAL A 180 0.05 16.24 2.26
N PRO A 181 -0.09 17.46 2.81
CA PRO A 181 0.81 18.57 2.51
C PRO A 181 2.19 18.42 3.17
N HIS A 182 2.33 17.57 4.19
CA HIS A 182 3.60 17.36 4.87
C HIS A 182 4.21 16.03 4.46
N LEU A 183 5.18 16.10 3.54
CA LEU A 183 5.91 14.93 3.08
C LEU A 183 7.32 14.93 3.67
N VAL A 184 7.77 13.76 4.09
CA VAL A 184 9.18 13.50 4.43
C VAL A 184 9.74 12.43 3.50
N ARG A 185 10.97 12.59 3.03
CA ARG A 185 11.64 11.62 2.16
C ARG A 185 12.42 10.64 3.02
N THR A 186 12.42 9.38 2.62
CA THR A 186 13.20 8.35 3.32
C THR A 186 14.70 8.62 3.17
N GLU A 187 15.11 9.13 2.01
CA GLU A 187 16.49 9.43 1.66
C GLU A 187 17.12 10.55 2.50
N SER A 188 16.30 11.49 2.98
CA SER A 188 16.72 12.63 3.82
C SER A 188 15.91 12.69 5.11
N LEU A 189 15.53 11.52 5.64
CA LEU A 189 14.52 11.43 6.72
C LEU A 189 14.93 12.22 7.96
N GLN A 190 16.20 12.25 8.31
CA GLN A 190 16.69 12.99 9.48
C GLN A 190 16.43 14.49 9.35
N GLU A 191 16.76 15.08 8.21
CA GLU A 191 16.58 16.51 7.91
C GLU A 191 15.10 16.86 7.78
N ASP A 192 14.37 16.09 6.97
CA ASP A 192 12.94 16.31 6.71
C ASP A 192 12.12 16.16 8.01
N TRP A 193 12.51 15.24 8.90
CA TRP A 193 11.85 15.04 10.19
C TRP A 193 12.04 16.21 11.15
N GLN A 194 13.24 16.81 11.19
CA GLN A 194 13.48 18.02 12.00
C GLN A 194 12.61 19.18 11.52
N GLY A 195 12.53 19.39 10.20
CA GLY A 195 11.65 20.40 9.61
C GLY A 195 10.17 20.15 9.92
N LEU A 196 9.73 18.89 9.84
CA LEU A 196 8.36 18.50 10.19
C LEU A 196 8.04 18.78 11.66
N ARG A 197 8.94 18.41 12.59
CA ARG A 197 8.74 18.67 14.03
C ARG A 197 8.60 20.16 14.34
N GLY A 198 9.34 21.02 13.64
CA GLY A 198 9.19 22.47 13.76
C GLY A 198 7.79 22.95 13.37
N LYS A 199 7.25 22.43 12.27
CA LYS A 199 5.90 22.77 11.78
C LYS A 199 4.78 22.21 12.68
N LEU A 200 4.95 20.99 13.20
CA LEU A 200 3.98 20.34 14.07
C LEU A 200 3.96 20.91 15.50
N ARG A 201 4.99 21.65 15.93
CA ARG A 201 5.00 22.36 17.23
C ARG A 201 4.28 23.71 17.21
N GLY A 202 3.97 24.22 16.01
CA GLY A 202 3.24 25.48 15.82
C GLY A 202 1.78 25.30 15.42
N LEU A 203 1.29 24.05 15.40
CA LEU A 203 -0.11 23.67 15.25
C LEU A 203 -0.66 23.25 16.62
#